data_AF-A0A1S9ALT7-F1
#
_entry.id   AF-A0A1S9ALT7-F1
#
_cell.length_a   1.000
_cell.length_b   1.000
_cell.length_c   1.000
_cell.angle_alpha   90.00
_cell.angle_beta   90.00
_cell.angle_gamma   90.00
#
_symmetry.space_group_name_H-M   'P 1'
#
loop_
_entity.id
_entity.type
_entity.pdbx_description
1 polymer ?
#
loop_
_entity_poly.entity_id
_entity_poly.type
_entity_poly.pdbx_seq_one_letter_code
_entity_poly.pdbx_strand_id
1 'polypeptide(L)'
;MNNAIQERLRHLMQEGRTRVEATDWFRVALGLYYLAGLMTQEAIDFKKVDREYNRFIYHTLGKGHTITSVLQYMSGEKVMPVVESGRFMEAFRRFCGEIPADTIPFLLELNLGVAKNISGLEAAGPLADWIARQKAALEQGGGQGQAQGI
;
A
#
# COMPACT_ATOMS: atom_id res chain seq x y z
N MET A 1 -10.71 5.07 12.28
CA MET A 1 -9.94 3.86 11.92
C MET A 1 -10.15 2.82 13.00
N ASN A 2 -10.60 1.62 12.62
CA ASN A 2 -10.94 0.55 13.58
C ASN A 2 -9.68 0.06 14.33
N ASN A 3 -9.82 -0.23 15.63
CA ASN A 3 -8.77 -0.77 16.49
C ASN A 3 -8.16 -2.06 15.95
N ALA A 4 -8.95 -2.92 15.28
CA ALA A 4 -8.45 -4.14 14.67
C ALA A 4 -7.38 -3.87 13.59
N ILE A 5 -7.59 -2.86 12.73
CA ILE A 5 -6.62 -2.48 11.70
C ILE A 5 -5.38 -1.87 12.36
N GLN A 6 -5.57 -1.00 13.37
CA GLN A 6 -4.44 -0.40 14.08
C GLN A 6 -3.53 -1.47 14.70
N GLU A 7 -4.11 -2.52 15.30
CA GLU A 7 -3.34 -3.58 15.93
C GLU A 7 -2.57 -4.43 14.93
N ARG A 8 -3.20 -4.79 13.81
CA ARG A 8 -2.53 -5.48 12.69
C ARG A 8 -1.33 -4.70 12.17
N LEU A 9 -1.49 -3.39 11.99
CA LEU A 9 -0.41 -2.51 11.55
C LEU A 9 0.72 -2.42 12.58
N ARG A 10 0.42 -2.46 13.89
CA ARG A 10 1.44 -2.51 14.94
C ARG A 10 2.20 -3.84 14.92
N HIS A 11 1.51 -4.98 14.76
CA HIS A 11 2.17 -6.28 14.62
C HIS A 11 3.08 -6.32 13.40
N LEU A 12 2.60 -5.85 12.23
CA LEU A 12 3.44 -5.77 11.03
C LEU A 12 4.67 -4.88 11.24
N MET A 13 4.51 -3.73 11.90
CA MET A 13 5.62 -2.84 12.23
C MET A 13 6.68 -3.54 13.10
N GLN A 14 6.27 -4.41 14.03
CA GLN A 14 7.16 -5.15 14.92
C GLN A 14 7.97 -6.24 14.22
N GLU A 15 7.56 -6.69 13.03
CA GLU A 15 8.32 -7.65 12.20
C GLU A 15 9.53 -7.01 11.49
N GLY A 16 9.62 -5.68 11.50
CA GLY A 16 10.78 -4.95 11.01
C GLY A 16 12.01 -5.16 11.91
N ARG A 17 13.14 -5.55 11.32
CA ARG A 17 14.41 -5.80 12.02
C ARG A 17 15.16 -4.53 12.40
N THR A 18 14.84 -3.43 11.74
CA THR A 18 15.43 -2.12 12.01
C THR A 18 14.32 -1.09 12.17
N ARG A 19 14.63 0.02 12.84
CA ARG A 19 13.68 1.14 12.97
C ARG A 19 13.22 1.67 11.60
N VAL A 20 14.12 1.71 10.62
CA VAL A 20 13.80 2.15 9.26
C VAL A 20 12.85 1.17 8.61
N GLU A 21 13.18 -0.13 8.63
CA GLU A 21 12.32 -1.19 8.06
C GLU A 21 10.93 -1.18 8.71
N ALA A 22 10.85 -1.14 10.04
CA ALA A 22 9.59 -1.06 10.78
C ALA A 22 8.74 0.16 10.37
N THR A 23 9.38 1.34 10.26
CA THR A 23 8.69 2.57 9.87
C THR A 23 8.17 2.48 8.44
N ASP A 24 8.99 1.97 7.53
CA ASP A 24 8.65 1.89 6.11
C ASP A 24 7.56 0.84 5.85
N TRP A 25 7.62 -0.32 6.51
CA TRP A 25 6.57 -1.33 6.46
C TRP A 25 5.24 -0.80 6.99
N PHE A 26 5.28 -0.06 8.11
CA PHE A 26 4.11 0.60 8.66
C PHE A 26 3.51 1.60 7.66
N ARG A 27 4.34 2.44 7.03
CA ARG A 27 3.87 3.42 6.03
C ARG A 27 3.17 2.73 4.86
N VAL A 28 3.81 1.72 4.26
CA VAL A 28 3.26 1.02 3.09
C VAL A 28 1.95 0.35 3.44
N ALA A 29 1.91 -0.45 4.52
CA ALA A 29 0.68 -1.13 4.90
C ALA A 29 -0.45 -0.16 5.27
N LEU A 30 -0.15 0.90 6.02
CA LEU A 30 -1.14 1.92 6.38
C LEU A 30 -1.71 2.61 5.15
N GLY A 31 -0.86 2.96 4.17
CA GLY A 31 -1.33 3.57 2.93
C GLY A 31 -2.12 2.60 2.06
N LEU A 32 -1.79 1.30 2.05
CA LEU A 32 -2.60 0.28 1.37
C LEU A 32 -4.02 0.18 1.99
N TYR A 33 -4.15 0.21 3.32
CA TYR A 33 -5.47 0.29 3.97
C TYR A 33 -6.23 1.56 3.64
N TYR A 34 -5.53 2.68 3.58
CA TYR A 34 -6.14 3.94 3.19
C TYR A 34 -6.72 3.85 1.78
N LEU A 35 -5.90 3.43 0.81
CA LEU A 35 -6.28 3.31 -0.60
C LEU A 35 -7.41 2.27 -0.80
N ALA A 36 -7.29 1.10 -0.18
CA ALA A 36 -8.35 0.08 -0.23
C ALA A 36 -9.66 0.59 0.36
N GLY A 37 -9.60 1.34 1.47
CA GLY A 37 -10.76 1.97 2.09
C GLY A 37 -11.47 2.94 1.14
N LEU A 38 -10.71 3.73 0.37
CA LEU A 38 -11.28 4.66 -0.62
C LEU A 38 -12.02 3.95 -1.77
N MET A 39 -11.71 2.69 -2.06
CA MET A 39 -12.40 1.96 -3.12
C MET A 39 -13.75 1.38 -2.69
N THR A 40 -13.99 1.25 -1.39
CA THR A 40 -15.15 0.51 -0.84
C THR A 40 -16.34 1.39 -0.50
N GLN A 41 -16.20 2.71 -0.54
CA GLN A 41 -17.21 3.65 -0.05
C GLN A 41 -17.87 4.40 -1.21
N GLU A 42 -19.21 4.33 -1.29
CA GLU A 42 -20.01 5.08 -2.27
C GLU A 42 -19.93 6.60 -2.05
N ALA A 43 -19.78 7.05 -0.80
CA ALA A 43 -19.59 8.45 -0.43
C ALA A 43 -18.52 8.57 0.67
N ILE A 44 -17.45 9.33 0.38
CA ILE A 44 -16.28 9.46 1.27
C ILE A 44 -16.19 10.89 1.81
N ASP A 45 -16.25 11.03 3.14
CA ASP A 45 -15.79 12.25 3.80
C ASP A 45 -14.27 12.18 4.00
N PHE A 46 -13.53 12.63 2.98
CA PHE A 46 -12.06 12.63 2.98
C PHE A 46 -11.48 13.34 4.20
N LYS A 47 -12.09 14.43 4.67
CA LYS A 47 -11.58 15.18 5.82
C LYS A 47 -11.66 14.35 7.10
N LYS A 48 -12.75 13.60 7.28
CA LYS A 48 -12.91 12.69 8.42
C LYS A 48 -11.93 11.52 8.32
N VAL A 49 -11.83 10.88 7.16
CA VAL A 49 -10.90 9.75 6.93
C VAL A 49 -9.46 10.18 7.18
N ASP A 50 -9.01 11.26 6.53
CA ASP A 50 -7.65 11.79 6.70
C ASP A 50 -7.36 12.12 8.16
N ARG A 51 -8.31 12.72 8.88
CA ARG A 51 -8.15 13.04 10.30
C ARG A 51 -7.95 11.79 11.15
N GLU A 52 -8.69 10.72 10.89
CA GLU A 52 -8.55 9.46 11.62
C GLU A 52 -7.20 8.80 11.38
N TYR A 53 -6.76 8.74 10.12
CA TYR A 53 -5.43 8.22 9.77
C TYR A 53 -4.32 9.11 10.35
N ASN A 54 -4.39 10.42 10.19
CA ASN A 54 -3.41 11.36 10.73
C ASN A 54 -3.31 11.28 12.26
N ARG A 55 -4.43 11.08 12.95
CA ARG A 55 -4.42 10.84 14.40
C ARG A 55 -3.62 9.58 14.72
N PHE A 56 -3.88 8.47 14.04
CA PHE A 56 -3.16 7.22 14.30
C PHE A 56 -1.67 7.31 13.95
N ILE A 57 -1.33 7.92 12.81
CA ILE A 57 0.04 8.18 12.37
C ILE A 57 0.78 9.02 13.42
N TYR A 58 0.16 10.10 13.92
CA TYR A 58 0.77 10.95 14.94
C TYR A 58 1.10 10.18 16.23
N HIS A 59 0.19 9.33 16.71
CA HIS A 59 0.43 8.54 17.92
C HIS A 59 1.48 7.44 17.71
N THR A 60 1.70 6.99 16.47
CA THR A 60 2.59 5.86 16.17
C THR A 60 4.00 6.31 15.75
N LEU A 61 4.09 7.28 14.83
CA LEU A 61 5.35 7.77 14.28
C LEU A 61 5.78 9.13 14.84
N GLY A 62 4.86 9.89 15.43
CA GLY A 62 5.12 11.23 15.95
C GLY A 62 4.94 12.37 14.95
N LYS A 63 5.48 13.53 15.30
CA LYS A 63 5.40 14.76 14.50
C LYS A 63 6.11 14.61 13.16
N GLY A 64 5.59 15.28 12.12
CA GLY A 64 6.16 15.28 10.77
C GLY A 64 5.66 14.16 9.86
N HIS A 65 4.75 13.30 10.36
CA HIS A 65 4.12 12.25 9.57
C HIS A 65 2.61 12.49 9.43
N THR A 66 2.14 12.39 8.19
CA THR A 66 0.74 12.49 7.79
C THR A 66 0.41 11.45 6.73
N ILE A 67 -0.87 11.22 6.47
CA ILE A 67 -1.30 10.36 5.38
C ILE A 67 -0.75 10.85 4.04
N THR A 68 -0.70 12.17 3.83
CA THR A 68 -0.06 12.76 2.63
C THR A 68 1.41 12.36 2.52
N SER A 69 2.19 12.43 3.61
CA SER A 69 3.60 12.02 3.57
C SER A 69 3.78 10.52 3.33
N VAL A 70 2.82 9.70 3.78
CA VAL A 70 2.80 8.25 3.54
C VAL A 70 2.53 7.97 2.06
N LEU A 71 1.52 8.60 1.48
CA LEU A 71 1.20 8.46 0.06
C LEU A 71 2.35 8.96 -0.82
N GLN A 72 2.99 10.07 -0.46
CA GLN A 72 4.19 10.58 -1.14
C GLN A 72 5.36 9.58 -1.09
N TYR A 73 5.59 8.95 0.08
CA TYR A 73 6.60 7.89 0.21
C TYR A 73 6.29 6.70 -0.73
N MET A 74 5.02 6.29 -0.79
CA MET A 74 4.56 5.18 -1.63
C MET A 74 4.55 5.49 -3.13
N SER A 75 4.68 6.75 -3.55
CA SER A 75 4.78 7.14 -4.96
C SER A 75 6.21 7.19 -5.48
N GLY A 76 7.23 7.01 -4.64
CA GLY A 76 8.63 7.19 -5.00
C GLY A 76 9.46 5.92 -4.96
N GLU A 77 10.69 5.99 -5.48
CA GLU A 77 11.66 4.88 -5.48
C GLU A 77 11.97 4.33 -4.08
N LYS A 78 11.80 5.15 -3.03
CA LYS A 78 12.03 4.72 -1.64
C LYS A 78 11.11 3.60 -1.18
N VAL A 79 9.98 3.37 -1.85
CA VAL A 79 9.08 2.23 -1.54
C VAL A 79 9.62 0.89 -2.06
N MET A 80 10.54 0.91 -3.03
CA MET A 80 11.04 -0.29 -3.71
C MET A 80 11.56 -1.38 -2.76
N PRO A 81 12.39 -1.07 -1.74
CA PRO A 81 12.87 -2.07 -0.80
C PRO A 81 11.75 -2.77 -0.02
N VAL A 82 10.57 -2.15 0.13
CA VAL A 82 9.42 -2.76 0.79
C VAL A 82 8.64 -3.66 -0.17
N VAL A 83 8.31 -3.18 -1.35
CA VAL A 83 7.47 -3.93 -2.32
C VAL A 83 8.22 -5.09 -2.98
N GLU A 84 9.56 -5.05 -2.99
CA GLU A 84 10.40 -6.17 -3.43
C GLU A 84 10.76 -7.14 -2.28
N SER A 85 10.42 -6.80 -1.03
CA SER A 85 10.73 -7.64 0.13
C SER A 85 9.74 -8.79 0.25
N GLY A 86 10.22 -10.01 0.01
CA GLY A 86 9.45 -11.24 0.27
C GLY A 86 9.01 -11.36 1.74
N ARG A 87 9.84 -10.88 2.69
CA ARG A 87 9.49 -10.83 4.12
C ARG A 87 8.32 -9.90 4.41
N PHE A 88 8.33 -8.71 3.80
CA PHE A 88 7.20 -7.79 3.93
C PHE A 88 5.93 -8.44 3.37
N MET A 89 6.00 -9.04 2.18
CA MET A 89 4.85 -9.68 1.54
C MET A 89 4.27 -10.83 2.38
N GLU A 90 5.13 -11.67 2.98
CA GLU A 90 4.71 -12.75 3.87
C GLU A 90 4.03 -12.19 5.13
N ALA A 91 4.67 -11.23 5.81
CA ALA A 91 4.12 -10.62 7.01
C ALA A 91 2.81 -9.86 6.73
N PHE A 92 2.74 -9.15 5.60
CA PHE A 92 1.53 -8.45 5.16
C PHE A 92 0.37 -9.41 4.93
N ARG A 93 0.59 -10.54 4.24
CA ARG A 93 -0.47 -11.56 4.07
C ARG A 93 -0.95 -12.13 5.40
N ARG A 94 -0.03 -12.32 6.36
CA ARG A 94 -0.35 -12.88 7.68
C ARG A 94 -1.17 -11.91 8.54
N PHE A 95 -0.80 -10.63 8.58
CA PHE A 95 -1.41 -9.66 9.50
C PHE A 95 -2.50 -8.80 8.84
N CYS A 96 -2.44 -8.57 7.53
CA CYS A 96 -3.30 -7.67 6.77
C CYS A 96 -4.05 -8.39 5.63
N GLY A 97 -4.40 -9.66 5.85
CA GLY A 97 -4.97 -10.54 4.82
C GLY A 97 -6.33 -10.12 4.24
N GLU A 98 -7.00 -9.12 4.82
CA GLU A 98 -8.19 -8.50 4.21
C GLU A 98 -7.87 -7.65 2.97
N ILE A 99 -6.60 -7.29 2.75
CA ILE A 99 -6.13 -6.69 1.51
C ILE A 99 -5.34 -7.78 0.77
N PRO A 100 -5.93 -8.38 -0.29
CA PRO A 100 -5.23 -9.40 -1.05
C PRO A 100 -3.92 -8.86 -1.64
N ALA A 101 -2.83 -9.60 -1.49
CA ALA A 101 -1.49 -9.10 -1.88
C ALA A 101 -1.36 -8.85 -3.38
N ASP A 102 -2.14 -9.54 -4.21
CA ASP A 102 -2.25 -9.34 -5.65
C ASP A 102 -2.92 -8.00 -6.03
N THR A 103 -3.61 -7.33 -5.11
CA THR A 103 -4.15 -5.98 -5.32
C THR A 103 -3.14 -4.87 -5.07
N ILE A 104 -1.98 -5.17 -4.46
CA ILE A 104 -0.95 -4.16 -4.13
C ILE A 104 -0.50 -3.36 -5.37
N PRO A 105 -0.18 -3.96 -6.53
CA PRO A 105 0.20 -3.21 -7.72
C PRO A 105 -0.89 -2.22 -8.16
N PHE A 106 -2.17 -2.63 -8.11
CA PHE A 106 -3.30 -1.79 -8.44
C PHE A 106 -3.44 -0.60 -7.48
N LEU A 107 -3.32 -0.84 -6.16
CA LEU A 107 -3.42 0.23 -5.16
C LEU A 107 -2.28 1.25 -5.31
N LEU A 108 -1.06 0.79 -5.59
CA LEU A 108 0.09 1.67 -5.86
C LEU A 108 -0.09 2.45 -7.17
N GLU A 109 -0.66 1.83 -8.21
CA GLU A 109 -1.02 2.50 -9.46
C GLU A 109 -2.06 3.60 -9.22
N LEU A 110 -3.09 3.35 -8.41
CA LEU A 110 -4.08 4.36 -8.02
C LEU A 110 -3.41 5.57 -7.35
N ASN A 111 -2.48 5.32 -6.42
CA ASN A 111 -1.73 6.36 -5.74
C ASN A 111 -0.86 7.20 -6.71
N LEU A 112 -0.21 6.54 -7.68
CA LEU A 112 0.54 7.22 -8.74
C LEU A 112 -0.38 8.05 -9.66
N GLY A 113 -1.56 7.54 -10.01
CA GLY A 113 -2.54 8.26 -10.82
C GLY A 113 -3.02 9.55 -10.14
N VAL A 114 -3.26 9.52 -8.83
CA VAL A 114 -3.59 10.74 -8.05
C VAL A 114 -2.43 11.73 -8.07
N ALA A 115 -1.18 11.26 -7.89
CA ALA A 115 0.01 12.12 -7.96
C ALA A 115 0.17 12.77 -9.34
N LYS A 116 -0.10 12.03 -10.42
CA LYS A 116 -0.16 12.56 -11.80
C LYS A 116 -1.24 13.63 -11.94
N ASN A 117 -2.46 13.38 -11.47
CA ASN A 117 -3.56 14.35 -11.58
C ASN A 117 -3.25 15.68 -10.88
N ILE A 118 -2.43 15.65 -9.81
CA ILE A 118 -2.00 16.85 -9.08
C ILE A 118 -0.80 17.53 -9.76
N SER A 119 0.18 16.76 -10.23
CA SER A 119 1.46 17.28 -10.75
C SER A 119 1.49 17.54 -12.26
N GLY A 120 0.60 16.91 -13.03
CA GLY A 120 0.62 16.89 -14.49
C GLY A 120 1.71 16.01 -15.11
N LEU A 121 2.52 15.33 -14.31
CA LEU A 121 3.63 14.50 -14.79
C LEU A 121 3.21 13.03 -14.89
N GLU A 122 3.64 12.37 -15.97
CA GLU A 122 3.49 10.92 -16.11
C GLU A 122 4.28 10.20 -15.01
N ALA A 123 3.68 9.13 -14.47
CA ALA A 123 4.35 8.27 -13.51
C ALA A 123 5.43 7.46 -14.23
N ALA A 124 6.70 7.75 -13.91
CA ALA A 124 7.86 7.05 -14.47
C ALA A 124 8.83 6.64 -13.34
N GLY A 125 9.64 5.62 -13.61
CA GLY A 125 10.69 5.14 -12.70
C GLY A 125 10.44 3.74 -12.14
N PRO A 126 11.29 3.28 -11.20
CA PRO A 126 11.36 1.88 -10.78
C PRO A 126 10.03 1.31 -10.27
N LEU A 127 9.22 2.13 -9.60
CA LEU A 127 7.92 1.73 -9.10
C LEU A 127 6.92 1.49 -10.24
N ALA A 128 6.86 2.38 -11.23
CA ALA A 128 5.99 2.21 -12.39
C ALA A 128 6.35 0.95 -13.18
N ASP A 129 7.66 0.72 -13.39
CA ASP A 129 8.16 -0.48 -14.06
C ASP A 129 7.83 -1.76 -13.27
N TRP A 130 7.95 -1.71 -11.93
CA TRP A 130 7.59 -2.82 -11.06
C TRP A 130 6.10 -3.13 -11.14
N ILE A 131 5.23 -2.11 -11.09
CA ILE A 131 3.77 -2.28 -11.23
C ILE A 131 3.44 -2.95 -12.55
N ALA A 132 4.02 -2.47 -13.67
CA ALA A 132 3.79 -3.04 -15.00
C ALA A 132 4.18 -4.52 -15.06
N ARG A 133 5.34 -4.90 -14.49
CA ARG A 133 5.78 -6.30 -14.41
C ARG A 133 4.83 -7.16 -13.59
N GLN A 134 4.36 -6.68 -12.44
CA GLN A 134 3.44 -7.43 -11.58
C GLN A 134 2.09 -7.66 -12.25
N LYS A 135 1.52 -6.63 -12.89
CA LYS A 135 0.25 -6.75 -13.61
C LYS A 135 0.34 -7.75 -14.77
N ALA A 136 1.40 -7.68 -15.57
CA ALA A 136 1.65 -8.64 -16.64
C ALA A 136 1.76 -10.09 -16.11
N ALA A 137 2.40 -10.29 -14.96
CA ALA A 137 2.49 -11.62 -14.34
C ALA A 137 1.13 -12.14 -13.85
N LEU A 138 0.29 -11.27 -13.29
CA LEU A 138 -1.07 -11.63 -12.85
C LEU A 138 -1.98 -12.02 -14.03
N GLU A 139 -1.90 -11.28 -15.14
CA GLU A 139 -2.64 -11.58 -16.37
C GLU A 139 -2.22 -12.92 -16.98
N GLN A 140 -0.92 -13.23 -16.97
CA GLN A 140 -0.39 -14.52 -17.47
C GLN A 140 -0.74 -15.70 -16.55
N GLY A 141 -0.79 -15.50 -15.23
CA GLY A 141 -1.17 -16.52 -14.25
C GLY A 141 -2.67 -16.85 -14.24
N GLY A 142 -3.54 -15.91 -14.63
CA GLY A 142 -4.99 -16.12 -14.75
C GLY A 142 -5.44 -16.89 -16.01
N GLY A 143 -4.56 -17.04 -17.00
CA GLY A 143 -4.88 -17.64 -18.31
C GLY A 143 -4.67 -19.15 -18.44
N GLN A 144 -4.12 -19.84 -17.44
CA GLN A 144 -3.79 -21.28 -17.54
C GLN A 144 -4.90 -22.23 -17.06
N GLY A 145 -6.09 -21.74 -16.70
CA GLY A 145 -7.21 -22.54 -16.17
C GLY A 145 -8.28 -22.99 -17.17
N GLN A 146 -8.20 -22.62 -18.45
CA GLN A 146 -9.23 -22.97 -19.45
C GLN A 146 -8.61 -23.39 -20.80
N ALA A 147 -7.84 -24.47 -20.81
CA ALA A 147 -7.51 -25.17 -22.06
C ALA A 147 -7.02 -26.60 -21.77
N GLN A 148 -7.92 -27.47 -21.29
CA GLN A 148 -7.78 -28.92 -21.45
C GLN A 148 -9.13 -29.57 -21.19
N GLY A 149 -9.87 -29.76 -22.28
CA GLY A 149 -11.20 -30.36 -22.31
C GLY A 149 -11.59 -30.63 -23.76
N ILE A 150 -10.85 -31.53 -24.40
CA ILE A 150 -11.31 -32.33 -25.55
C ILE A 150 -10.81 -33.74 -25.32
#